data_AF-A0AAW1TPE4-F1
#
_entry.id   AF-A0AAW1TPE4-F1
#
_cell.length_a   1.000
_cell.length_b   1.000
_cell.length_c   1.000
_cell.angle_alpha   90.00
_cell.angle_beta   90.00
_cell.angle_gamma   90.00
#
_symmetry.space_group_name_H-M   'P 1'
#
loop_
_entity.id
_entity.type
_entity.pdbx_description
1 polymer ?
#
loop_
_entity_poly.entity_id
_entity_poly.type
_entity_poly.pdbx_seq_one_letter_code
_entity_poly.pdbx_strand_id
1 'polypeptide(L)'
;MFTDLQYAVMLEEEEYLRRELENSSDINSLGSLGFTPLLLACMLRNEKAIETILDFKPAMNIKSSCNKTALSIFVRSLPPNELLLRRFLEEGADPNIADDIGRTALHFVFYRGQFEKIEEYISLLLQYKADVHSKDIYGHTPLHEAILRGSHGSVRILLKNGALTNNKNFQDKTELELAVLHKVKFPRVMKIISEYIILRHFFTNQVDPVDLNLICAIEEISRYKDECNSELEASKCITLGDSTVTCYDIFLLRPKDLAKKLRYRNVPISMMKIDKESYPIFGDYLAQNLQYCVERVEAVDRGYEFLRKLCPDIPTDCIEKIVSFLANTDLMRLRLV
;
A
#
# COMPACT_ATOMS: atom_id res chain seq x y z
N MET A 1 -39.14 10.70 -8.95
CA MET A 1 -39.65 9.36 -9.24
C MET A 1 -38.47 8.41 -9.34
N PHE A 2 -38.54 7.27 -8.66
CA PHE A 2 -37.57 6.18 -8.83
C PHE A 2 -37.91 5.42 -10.11
N THR A 3 -36.91 4.85 -10.78
CA THR A 3 -37.12 3.92 -11.90
C THR A 3 -37.57 2.56 -11.39
N ASP A 4 -38.14 1.72 -12.25
CA ASP A 4 -38.62 0.38 -11.87
C ASP A 4 -37.48 -0.47 -11.27
N LEU A 5 -36.28 -0.34 -11.84
CA LEU A 5 -35.08 -1.00 -11.34
C LEU A 5 -34.62 -0.45 -9.98
N GLN A 6 -34.75 0.84 -9.73
CA GLN A 6 -34.49 1.41 -8.40
C GLN A 6 -35.54 0.98 -7.38
N TYR A 7 -36.79 0.85 -7.79
CA TYR A 7 -37.85 0.31 -6.94
C TYR A 7 -37.56 -1.15 -6.56
N ALA A 8 -37.10 -1.96 -7.52
CA ALA A 8 -36.65 -3.32 -7.24
C ALA A 8 -35.53 -3.39 -6.20
N VAL A 9 -34.56 -2.47 -6.26
CA VAL A 9 -33.49 -2.37 -5.23
C VAL A 9 -34.04 -2.03 -3.84
N MET A 10 -35.08 -1.20 -3.76
CA MET A 10 -35.70 -0.81 -2.47
C MET A 10 -36.57 -1.90 -1.85
N LEU A 11 -37.16 -2.78 -2.66
CA LEU A 11 -37.99 -3.89 -2.16
C LEU A 11 -37.17 -4.99 -1.48
N GLU A 12 -35.85 -5.02 -1.67
CA GLU A 12 -34.94 -6.06 -1.18
C GLU A 12 -35.28 -7.48 -1.69
N GLU A 13 -36.06 -7.58 -2.76
CA GLU A 13 -36.42 -8.84 -3.42
C GLU A 13 -35.44 -9.15 -4.57
N GLU A 14 -34.46 -10.01 -4.27
CA GLU A 14 -33.37 -10.36 -5.20
C GLU A 14 -33.87 -10.96 -6.53
N GLU A 15 -34.86 -11.85 -6.48
CA GLU A 15 -35.43 -12.46 -7.69
C GLU A 15 -36.13 -11.43 -8.58
N TYR A 16 -36.82 -10.46 -7.97
CA TYR A 16 -37.48 -9.39 -8.70
C TYR A 16 -36.45 -8.45 -9.34
N LEU A 17 -35.41 -8.07 -8.59
CA LEU A 17 -34.28 -7.28 -9.11
C LEU A 17 -33.60 -7.98 -10.30
N ARG A 18 -33.34 -9.29 -10.20
CA ARG A 18 -32.70 -10.06 -11.26
C ARG A 18 -33.55 -10.12 -12.53
N ARG A 19 -34.86 -10.35 -12.38
CA ARG A 19 -35.81 -10.34 -13.50
C ARG A 19 -35.85 -8.98 -14.21
N GLU A 20 -35.83 -7.90 -13.44
CA GLU A 20 -35.85 -6.55 -13.99
C GLU A 20 -34.56 -6.23 -14.77
N LEU A 21 -33.41 -6.69 -14.28
CA LEU A 21 -32.12 -6.59 -14.99
C LEU A 21 -32.10 -7.44 -16.28
N GLU A 22 -32.71 -8.62 -16.27
CA GLU A 22 -32.83 -9.50 -17.45
C GLU A 22 -33.75 -8.91 -18.54
N ASN A 23 -34.78 -8.15 -18.14
CA ASN A 23 -35.73 -7.51 -19.06
C ASN A 23 -35.15 -6.31 -19.83
N SER A 24 -33.82 -6.12 -19.80
CA SER A 24 -33.09 -5.04 -20.49
C SER A 24 -33.41 -3.63 -19.98
N SER A 25 -33.86 -3.50 -18.73
CA SER A 25 -33.97 -2.20 -18.07
C SER A 25 -32.58 -1.55 -17.97
N ASP A 26 -32.50 -0.24 -18.22
CA ASP A 26 -31.22 0.48 -18.17
C ASP A 26 -30.64 0.43 -16.75
N ILE A 27 -29.60 -0.39 -16.59
CA ILE A 27 -28.86 -0.62 -15.34
C ILE A 27 -28.26 0.66 -14.75
N ASN A 28 -28.07 1.69 -15.58
CA ASN A 28 -27.49 2.97 -15.20
C ASN A 28 -28.55 4.08 -15.08
N SER A 29 -29.84 3.72 -15.15
CA SER A 29 -30.92 4.69 -15.14
C SER A 29 -30.88 5.60 -13.91
N LEU A 30 -30.96 6.91 -14.15
CA LEU A 30 -30.92 7.92 -13.12
C LEU A 30 -32.32 8.24 -12.62
N GLY A 31 -32.57 7.99 -11.34
CA GLY A 31 -33.79 8.44 -10.67
C GLY A 31 -33.79 9.94 -10.42
N SER A 32 -34.89 10.49 -9.88
CA SER A 32 -35.00 11.94 -9.60
C SER A 32 -33.98 12.51 -8.61
N LEU A 33 -33.30 11.66 -7.84
CA LEU A 33 -32.23 12.06 -6.91
C LEU A 33 -30.83 11.94 -7.53
N GLY A 34 -30.74 11.57 -8.82
CA GLY A 34 -29.47 11.40 -9.52
C GLY A 34 -28.68 10.16 -9.09
N PHE A 35 -29.34 9.17 -8.49
CA PHE A 35 -28.72 7.89 -8.16
C PHE A 35 -28.93 6.90 -9.30
N THR A 36 -27.93 6.05 -9.55
CA THR A 36 -28.10 4.80 -10.29
C THR A 36 -28.62 3.72 -9.33
N PRO A 37 -29.16 2.59 -9.82
CA PRO A 37 -29.48 1.42 -9.01
C PRO A 37 -28.30 0.98 -8.12
N LEU A 38 -27.08 0.99 -8.65
CA LEU A 38 -25.88 0.64 -7.88
C LEU A 38 -25.61 1.64 -6.74
N LEU A 39 -25.68 2.95 -7.02
CA LEU A 39 -25.53 3.98 -5.99
C LEU A 39 -26.59 3.81 -4.88
N LEU A 40 -27.82 3.49 -5.26
CA LEU A 40 -28.92 3.24 -4.32
C LEU A 40 -28.65 1.98 -3.47
N ALA A 41 -28.22 0.88 -4.08
CA ALA A 41 -27.89 -0.35 -3.37
C ALA A 41 -26.75 -0.13 -2.34
N CYS A 42 -25.72 0.65 -2.69
CA CYS A 42 -24.66 1.05 -1.74
C CYS A 42 -25.19 1.93 -0.60
N MET A 43 -26.09 2.88 -0.89
CA MET A 43 -26.71 3.73 0.12
C MET A 43 -27.58 2.94 1.10
N LEU A 44 -28.32 1.95 0.61
CA LEU A 44 -29.14 1.05 1.42
C LEU A 44 -28.34 -0.04 2.14
N ARG A 45 -27.03 -0.17 1.85
CA ARG A 45 -26.15 -1.20 2.42
C ARG A 45 -26.60 -2.62 2.09
N ASN A 46 -27.24 -2.80 0.92
CA ASN A 46 -27.74 -4.09 0.47
C ASN A 46 -26.68 -4.82 -0.36
N GLU A 47 -25.83 -5.63 0.29
CA GLU A 47 -24.74 -6.36 -0.36
C GLU A 47 -25.23 -7.29 -1.47
N LYS A 48 -26.37 -7.97 -1.29
CA LYS A 48 -26.94 -8.88 -2.29
C LYS A 48 -27.38 -8.14 -3.55
N ALA A 49 -28.04 -7.00 -3.39
CA ALA A 49 -28.42 -6.15 -4.53
C ALA A 49 -27.17 -5.61 -5.25
N ILE A 50 -26.13 -5.22 -4.50
CA ILE A 50 -24.85 -4.80 -5.09
C ILE A 50 -24.24 -5.95 -5.90
N GLU A 51 -24.12 -7.15 -5.34
CA GLU A 51 -23.56 -8.33 -6.03
C GLU A 51 -24.34 -8.68 -7.30
N THR A 52 -25.67 -8.68 -7.20
CA THR A 52 -26.58 -8.94 -8.33
C THR A 52 -26.39 -7.89 -9.42
N ILE A 53 -26.40 -6.60 -9.07
CA ILE A 53 -26.20 -5.52 -10.05
C ILE A 53 -24.82 -5.65 -10.71
N LEU A 54 -23.76 -5.95 -9.95
CA LEU A 54 -22.41 -6.13 -10.49
C LEU A 54 -22.31 -7.29 -11.50
N ASP A 55 -23.13 -8.34 -11.39
CA ASP A 55 -23.13 -9.45 -12.35
C ASP A 55 -23.50 -8.99 -13.78
N PHE A 56 -24.21 -7.86 -13.88
CA PHE A 56 -24.65 -7.27 -15.14
C PHE A 56 -23.76 -6.10 -15.61
N LYS A 57 -22.56 -5.93 -15.03
CA LYS A 57 -21.52 -4.97 -15.45
C LYS A 57 -22.03 -3.51 -15.58
N PRO A 58 -22.47 -2.90 -14.47
CA PRO A 58 -22.93 -1.51 -14.46
C PRO A 58 -21.77 -0.54 -14.74
N ALA A 59 -22.09 0.71 -15.09
CA ALA A 59 -21.07 1.75 -15.16
C ALA A 59 -20.64 2.17 -13.73
N MET A 60 -19.41 1.83 -13.36
CA MET A 60 -18.92 1.97 -11.98
C MET A 60 -18.69 3.41 -11.52
N ASN A 61 -18.42 4.33 -12.45
CA ASN A 61 -17.91 5.67 -12.17
C ASN A 61 -18.97 6.78 -12.32
N ILE A 62 -20.25 6.41 -12.34
CA ILE A 62 -21.34 7.39 -12.32
C ILE A 62 -21.40 8.07 -10.96
N LYS A 63 -21.48 9.41 -10.99
CA LYS A 63 -21.52 10.25 -9.82
C LYS A 63 -22.96 10.60 -9.45
N SER A 64 -23.25 10.57 -8.16
CA SER A 64 -24.49 11.15 -7.62
C SER A 64 -24.47 12.68 -7.67
N SER A 65 -25.58 13.31 -7.26
CA SER A 65 -25.70 14.77 -7.14
C SER A 65 -24.68 15.43 -6.21
N CYS A 66 -24.05 14.69 -5.30
CA CYS A 66 -22.96 15.17 -4.43
C CYS A 66 -21.57 14.70 -4.87
N ASN A 67 -21.42 14.39 -6.16
CA ASN A 67 -20.22 13.85 -6.80
C ASN A 67 -19.67 12.54 -6.21
N LYS A 68 -20.45 11.81 -5.41
CA LYS A 68 -20.05 10.51 -4.87
C LYS A 68 -20.29 9.38 -5.85
N THR A 69 -19.31 8.49 -6.01
CA THR A 69 -19.39 7.23 -6.77
C THR A 69 -19.91 6.09 -5.89
N ALA A 70 -20.32 4.98 -6.51
CA ALA A 70 -20.74 3.78 -5.78
C ALA A 70 -19.62 3.25 -4.88
N LEU A 71 -18.37 3.27 -5.35
CA LEU A 71 -17.19 2.89 -4.56
C LEU A 71 -17.04 3.75 -3.29
N SER A 72 -17.16 5.08 -3.41
CA SER A 72 -17.03 5.98 -2.25
C SER A 72 -18.11 5.76 -1.18
N ILE A 73 -19.34 5.50 -1.61
CA ILE A 73 -20.47 5.21 -0.72
C ILE A 73 -20.27 3.83 -0.08
N PHE A 74 -19.89 2.83 -0.88
CA PHE A 74 -19.61 1.48 -0.40
C PHE A 74 -18.55 1.48 0.70
N VAL A 75 -17.40 2.11 0.43
CA VAL A 75 -16.28 2.22 1.39
C VAL A 75 -16.71 2.90 2.69
N ARG A 76 -17.55 3.94 2.62
CA ARG A 76 -18.01 4.68 3.81
C ARG A 76 -19.06 3.94 4.63
N SER A 77 -20.02 3.27 3.98
CA SER A 77 -21.30 2.92 4.61
C SER A 77 -21.50 1.44 4.92
N LEU A 78 -20.82 0.53 4.22
CA LEU A 78 -20.98 -0.90 4.45
C LEU A 78 -20.02 -1.41 5.54
N PRO A 79 -20.30 -2.57 6.18
CA PRO A 79 -19.31 -3.26 6.99
C PRO A 79 -18.12 -3.72 6.13
N PRO A 80 -16.96 -4.06 6.73
CA PRO A 80 -15.80 -4.50 5.98
C PRO A 80 -16.06 -5.79 5.18
N ASN A 81 -16.24 -5.64 3.87
CA ASN A 81 -16.29 -6.73 2.90
C ASN A 81 -15.16 -6.52 1.87
N GLU A 82 -14.05 -7.25 2.04
CA GLU A 82 -12.87 -7.14 1.15
C GLU A 82 -13.15 -7.71 -0.24
N LEU A 83 -13.89 -8.83 -0.31
CA LEU A 83 -14.23 -9.49 -1.56
C LEU A 83 -15.04 -8.56 -2.46
N LEU A 84 -16.04 -7.88 -1.88
CA LEU A 84 -16.85 -6.93 -2.63
C LEU A 84 -16.06 -5.67 -3.00
N LEU A 85 -15.17 -5.17 -2.14
CA LEU A 85 -14.26 -4.07 -2.50
C LEU A 85 -13.39 -4.44 -3.70
N ARG A 86 -12.80 -5.64 -3.68
CA ARG A 86 -11.98 -6.17 -4.77
C ARG A 86 -12.78 -6.25 -6.06
N ARG A 87 -14.01 -6.76 -5.99
CA ARG A 87 -14.91 -6.84 -7.14
C ARG A 87 -15.23 -5.47 -7.73
N PHE A 88 -15.50 -4.44 -6.91
CA PHE A 88 -15.69 -3.07 -7.41
C PHE A 88 -14.49 -2.58 -8.23
N LEU A 89 -13.28 -2.81 -7.72
CA LEU A 89 -12.05 -2.36 -8.34
C LEU A 89 -11.72 -3.17 -9.62
N GLU A 90 -12.00 -4.47 -9.63
CA GLU A 90 -11.86 -5.35 -10.79
C GLU A 90 -12.84 -4.99 -11.92
N GLU A 91 -14.06 -4.56 -11.58
CA GLU A 91 -15.06 -4.02 -12.53
C GLU A 91 -14.76 -2.57 -12.97
N GLY A 92 -13.62 -2.00 -12.58
CA GLY A 92 -13.15 -0.71 -13.08
C GLY A 92 -13.64 0.52 -12.31
N ALA A 93 -14.06 0.37 -11.05
CA ALA A 93 -14.29 1.51 -10.19
C ALA A 93 -12.98 2.28 -9.94
N ASP A 94 -12.98 3.59 -10.21
CA ASP A 94 -11.81 4.46 -10.01
C ASP A 94 -11.76 4.96 -8.56
N PRO A 95 -10.73 4.60 -7.77
CA PRO A 95 -10.59 5.03 -6.38
C PRO A 95 -10.24 6.53 -6.23
N ASN A 96 -9.87 7.21 -7.32
CA ASN A 96 -9.41 8.59 -7.32
C ASN A 96 -10.52 9.61 -7.59
N ILE A 97 -11.74 9.17 -7.91
CA ILE A 97 -12.86 10.09 -8.08
C ILE A 97 -13.21 10.69 -6.72
N ALA A 98 -13.02 12.00 -6.63
CA ALA A 98 -13.34 12.79 -5.45
C ALA A 98 -14.80 13.27 -5.45
N ASP A 99 -15.38 13.38 -4.26
CA ASP A 99 -16.66 14.06 -4.06
C ASP A 99 -16.54 15.59 -4.07
N ASP A 100 -17.64 16.31 -3.83
CA ASP A 100 -17.66 17.79 -3.82
C ASP A 100 -16.68 18.43 -2.84
N ILE A 101 -16.23 17.67 -1.84
CA ILE A 101 -15.30 18.14 -0.83
C ILE A 101 -13.90 17.52 -0.98
N GLY A 102 -13.57 17.02 -2.17
CA GLY A 102 -12.24 16.52 -2.51
C GLY A 102 -11.92 15.15 -1.91
N ARG A 103 -12.89 14.45 -1.30
CA ARG A 103 -12.63 13.16 -0.65
C ARG A 103 -12.69 12.02 -1.66
N THR A 104 -11.58 11.32 -1.79
CA THR A 104 -11.43 10.07 -2.55
C THR A 104 -11.80 8.85 -1.71
N ALA A 105 -11.80 7.65 -2.30
CA ALA A 105 -12.05 6.40 -1.57
C ALA A 105 -11.09 6.23 -0.36
N LEU A 106 -9.82 6.65 -0.49
CA LEU A 106 -8.84 6.61 0.59
C LEU A 106 -9.18 7.54 1.77
N HIS A 107 -9.92 8.63 1.55
CA HIS A 107 -10.41 9.45 2.66
C HIS A 107 -11.57 8.74 3.37
N PHE A 108 -12.49 8.14 2.60
CA PHE A 108 -13.70 7.53 3.14
C PHE A 108 -13.47 6.33 4.05
N VAL A 109 -12.35 5.61 3.91
CA VAL A 109 -11.99 4.49 4.82
C VAL A 109 -12.00 4.90 6.29
N PHE A 110 -11.72 6.18 6.57
CA PHE A 110 -11.61 6.72 7.91
C PHE A 110 -12.93 7.19 8.52
N TYR A 111 -13.98 7.36 7.69
CA TYR A 111 -15.31 7.78 8.13
C TYR A 111 -16.23 6.62 8.48
N ARG A 112 -15.72 5.39 8.34
CA ARG A 112 -16.32 4.22 8.95
C ARG A 112 -16.15 4.37 10.48
N GLY A 113 -17.07 3.82 11.27
CA GLY A 113 -16.91 3.74 12.73
C GLY A 113 -15.63 2.99 13.14
N GLN A 114 -15.47 2.64 14.42
CA GLN A 114 -14.35 1.83 14.91
C GLN A 114 -14.42 0.38 14.41
N PHE A 115 -14.36 0.17 13.11
CA PHE A 115 -14.36 -1.15 12.51
C PHE A 115 -12.92 -1.67 12.42
N GLU A 116 -12.73 -2.90 12.88
CA GLU A 116 -11.56 -3.71 12.55
C GLU A 116 -11.52 -3.86 11.01
N LYS A 117 -10.34 -3.79 10.41
CA LYS A 117 -10.05 -3.96 8.96
C LYS A 117 -10.02 -2.72 8.04
N ILE A 118 -9.65 -1.55 8.57
CA ILE A 118 -9.39 -0.36 7.72
C ILE A 118 -8.12 -0.55 6.87
N GLU A 119 -7.15 -1.30 7.39
CA GLU A 119 -5.82 -1.51 6.81
C GLU A 119 -5.85 -2.28 5.47
N GLU A 120 -6.69 -3.29 5.38
CA GLU A 120 -6.91 -4.08 4.17
C GLU A 120 -7.56 -3.22 3.07
N TYR A 121 -8.52 -2.36 3.44
CA TYR A 121 -9.14 -1.42 2.51
C TYR A 121 -8.11 -0.43 1.95
N ILE A 122 -7.29 0.16 2.80
CA ILE A 122 -6.21 1.06 2.38
C ILE A 122 -5.24 0.31 1.45
N SER A 123 -4.81 -0.90 1.85
CA SER A 123 -3.88 -1.71 1.06
C SER A 123 -4.44 -2.05 -0.32
N LEU A 124 -5.71 -2.46 -0.39
CA LEU A 124 -6.36 -2.83 -1.64
C LEU A 124 -6.58 -1.62 -2.54
N LEU A 125 -7.03 -0.48 -2.01
CA LEU A 125 -7.15 0.76 -2.78
C LEU A 125 -5.81 1.22 -3.36
N LEU A 126 -4.72 1.14 -2.58
CA LEU A 126 -3.37 1.48 -3.04
C LEU A 126 -2.84 0.51 -4.11
N GLN A 127 -3.16 -0.79 -3.99
CA GLN A 127 -2.87 -1.77 -5.06
C GLN A 127 -3.52 -1.37 -6.39
N TYR A 128 -4.73 -0.82 -6.33
CA TYR A 128 -5.47 -0.28 -7.48
C TYR A 128 -5.20 1.21 -7.74
N LYS A 129 -3.99 1.69 -7.41
CA LYS A 129 -3.49 3.01 -7.80
C LYS A 129 -4.29 4.20 -7.25
N ALA A 130 -4.88 4.04 -6.07
CA ALA A 130 -5.40 5.18 -5.33
C ALA A 130 -4.27 6.17 -4.98
N ASP A 131 -4.54 7.46 -5.15
CA ASP A 131 -3.61 8.55 -4.90
C ASP A 131 -3.47 8.82 -3.41
N VAL A 132 -2.32 8.40 -2.88
CA VAL A 132 -1.93 8.58 -1.47
C VAL A 132 -1.74 10.05 -1.08
N HIS A 133 -1.66 10.96 -2.04
CA HIS A 133 -1.45 12.41 -1.83
C HIS A 133 -2.69 13.26 -2.10
N SER A 134 -3.82 12.64 -2.46
CA SER A 134 -5.08 13.35 -2.69
C SER A 134 -5.44 14.24 -1.50
N LYS A 135 -5.98 15.44 -1.75
CA LYS A 135 -6.34 16.40 -0.70
C LYS A 135 -7.84 16.69 -0.70
N ASP A 136 -8.44 16.69 0.48
CA ASP A 136 -9.81 17.16 0.68
C ASP A 136 -9.89 18.70 0.79
N ILE A 137 -11.09 19.25 1.01
CA ILE A 137 -11.33 20.69 1.17
C ILE A 137 -10.63 21.35 2.36
N TYR A 138 -10.07 20.57 3.29
CA TYR A 138 -9.27 21.09 4.40
C TYR A 138 -7.78 20.99 4.11
N GLY A 139 -7.42 20.52 2.91
CA GLY A 139 -6.06 20.19 2.54
C GLY A 139 -5.55 18.92 3.22
N HIS A 140 -6.43 18.13 3.85
CA HIS A 140 -6.03 16.88 4.49
C HIS A 140 -5.76 15.82 3.43
N THR A 141 -4.61 15.17 3.56
CA THR A 141 -4.28 13.93 2.85
C THR A 141 -4.84 12.71 3.61
N PRO A 142 -4.89 11.51 3.00
CA PRO A 142 -5.18 10.29 3.74
C PRO A 142 -4.27 10.09 4.97
N LEU A 143 -3.02 10.57 4.92
CA LEU A 143 -2.11 10.49 6.08
C LEU A 143 -2.51 11.46 7.20
N HIS A 144 -2.99 12.68 6.87
CA HIS A 144 -3.56 13.59 7.87
C HIS A 144 -4.71 12.91 8.64
N GLU A 145 -5.66 12.30 7.93
CA GLU A 145 -6.80 11.59 8.53
C GLU A 145 -6.37 10.42 9.42
N ALA A 146 -5.38 9.63 8.97
CA ALA A 146 -4.82 8.52 9.75
C ALA A 146 -4.22 9.00 11.09
N ILE A 147 -3.51 10.14 11.07
CA ILE A 147 -2.87 10.74 12.25
C ILE A 147 -3.92 11.30 13.21
N LEU A 148 -4.90 12.06 12.71
CA LEU A 148 -5.98 12.64 13.52
C LEU A 148 -6.81 11.57 14.26
N ARG A 149 -6.86 10.36 13.69
CA ARG A 149 -7.58 9.21 14.26
C ARG A 149 -6.71 8.28 15.09
N GLY A 150 -5.40 8.50 15.14
CA GLY A 150 -4.48 7.64 15.89
C GLY A 150 -4.29 6.25 15.26
N SER A 151 -4.63 6.08 13.97
CA SER A 151 -4.60 4.79 13.30
C SER A 151 -3.18 4.42 12.87
N HIS A 152 -2.41 3.87 13.82
CA HIS A 152 -1.01 3.52 13.65
C HIS A 152 -0.74 2.54 12.49
N GLY A 153 -1.62 1.55 12.25
CA GLY A 153 -1.48 0.65 11.11
C GLY A 153 -1.78 1.33 9.77
N SER A 154 -2.81 2.19 9.70
CA SER A 154 -3.06 3.02 8.51
C SER A 154 -1.88 3.95 8.20
N VAL A 155 -1.32 4.60 9.22
CA VAL A 155 -0.11 5.43 9.07
C VAL A 155 1.04 4.62 8.47
N ARG A 156 1.31 3.42 9.01
CA ARG A 156 2.36 2.54 8.51
C ARG A 156 2.16 2.18 7.03
N ILE A 157 0.95 1.82 6.63
CA ILE A 157 0.64 1.41 5.25
C ILE A 157 0.78 2.60 4.30
N LEU A 158 0.26 3.78 4.66
CA LEU A 158 0.35 4.97 3.83
C LEU A 158 1.80 5.41 3.63
N LEU A 159 2.61 5.46 4.69
CA LEU A 159 4.04 5.78 4.61
C LEU A 159 4.80 4.77 3.73
N LYS A 160 4.53 3.47 3.89
CA LYS A 160 5.12 2.43 3.03
C LYS A 160 4.78 2.61 1.55
N ASN A 161 3.63 3.20 1.25
CA ASN A 161 3.19 3.51 -0.12
C ASN A 161 3.55 4.93 -0.56
N GLY A 162 4.52 5.57 0.10
CA GLY A 162 5.12 6.81 -0.35
C GLY A 162 4.45 8.07 0.15
N ALA A 163 3.50 7.98 1.10
CA ALA A 163 2.92 9.18 1.72
C ALA A 163 4.03 10.11 2.26
N LEU A 164 3.87 11.41 1.99
CA LEU A 164 4.80 12.44 2.45
C LEU A 164 4.38 12.94 3.83
N THR A 165 5.36 13.34 4.63
CA THR A 165 5.17 13.81 6.02
C THR A 165 5.16 15.34 6.15
N ASN A 166 5.38 16.05 5.05
CA ASN A 166 5.56 17.49 4.98
C ASN A 166 4.50 18.21 4.11
N ASN A 167 3.40 17.55 3.75
CA ASN A 167 2.32 18.24 3.05
C ASN A 167 1.55 19.12 4.03
N LYS A 168 1.44 20.40 3.70
CA LYS A 168 0.61 21.32 4.47
C LYS A 168 -0.86 21.15 4.16
N ASN A 169 -1.68 21.06 5.20
CA ASN A 169 -3.12 21.29 5.15
C ASN A 169 -3.43 22.81 5.12
N PHE A 170 -4.70 23.19 5.08
CA PHE A 170 -5.12 24.60 5.06
C PHE A 170 -4.97 25.33 6.39
N GLN A 171 -4.60 24.61 7.47
CA GLN A 171 -4.17 25.21 8.74
C GLN A 171 -2.66 25.45 8.78
N ASP A 172 -1.97 25.30 7.65
CA ASP A 172 -0.51 25.35 7.52
C ASP A 172 0.22 24.32 8.40
N LYS A 173 -0.46 23.21 8.74
CA LYS A 173 0.10 22.09 9.48
C LYS A 173 0.47 20.95 8.55
N THR A 174 1.70 20.47 8.69
CA THR A 174 2.18 19.24 8.06
C THR A 174 1.66 18.00 8.78
N GLU A 175 1.71 16.84 8.12
CA GLU A 175 1.41 15.57 8.78
C GLU A 175 2.29 15.34 10.02
N LEU A 176 3.58 15.63 9.91
CA LEU A 176 4.50 15.52 11.03
C LEU A 176 4.11 16.45 12.18
N GLU A 177 3.83 17.74 11.92
CA GLU A 177 3.41 18.68 12.96
C GLU A 177 2.13 18.25 13.67
N LEU A 178 1.18 17.65 12.94
CA LEU A 178 -0.01 17.07 13.56
C LEU A 178 0.33 15.87 14.46
N ALA A 179 1.25 15.00 14.03
CA ALA A 179 1.71 13.89 14.87
C ALA A 179 2.37 14.39 16.15
N VAL A 180 3.18 15.46 16.07
CA VAL A 180 3.79 16.11 17.23
C VAL A 180 2.73 16.70 18.16
N LEU A 181 1.74 17.40 17.63
CA LEU A 181 0.64 17.99 18.39
C LEU A 181 -0.15 16.92 19.16
N HIS A 182 -0.33 15.75 18.57
CA HIS A 182 -1.09 14.64 19.15
C HIS A 182 -0.24 13.54 19.80
N LYS A 183 1.08 13.75 19.98
CA LYS A 183 2.00 12.70 20.47
C LYS A 183 1.61 12.10 21.82
N VAL A 184 1.04 12.92 22.72
CA VAL A 184 0.57 12.45 24.05
C VAL A 184 -0.64 11.52 23.89
N LYS A 185 -1.53 11.82 22.93
CA LYS A 185 -2.72 11.02 22.66
C LYS A 185 -2.40 9.76 21.85
N PHE A 186 -1.49 9.87 20.87
CA PHE A 186 -1.15 8.82 19.92
C PHE A 186 0.38 8.59 19.83
N PRO A 187 1.03 8.15 20.92
CA PRO A 187 2.49 8.00 20.97
C PRO A 187 3.00 6.99 19.95
N ARG A 188 2.21 5.94 19.64
CA ARG A 188 2.56 4.95 18.61
C ARG A 188 2.61 5.55 17.20
N VAL A 189 1.72 6.50 16.87
CA VAL A 189 1.73 7.18 15.56
C VAL A 189 2.98 8.04 15.44
N MET A 190 3.30 8.80 16.49
CA MET A 190 4.53 9.60 16.53
C MET A 190 5.77 8.73 16.36
N LYS A 191 5.84 7.60 17.08
CA LYS A 191 6.92 6.63 16.93
C LYS A 191 7.05 6.20 15.46
N ILE A 192 6.02 5.63 14.84
CA ILE A 192 6.07 5.13 13.46
C ILE A 192 6.53 6.19 12.44
N ILE A 193 6.00 7.41 12.53
CA ILE A 193 6.40 8.50 11.62
C ILE A 193 7.88 8.85 11.82
N SER A 194 8.33 8.86 13.07
CA SER A 194 9.74 9.07 13.40
C SER A 194 10.63 7.99 12.84
N GLU A 195 10.27 6.71 13.06
CA GLU A 195 11.00 5.56 12.51
C GLU A 195 11.12 5.70 11.01
N TYR A 196 10.00 5.97 10.32
CA TYR A 196 9.96 6.13 8.87
C TYR A 196 10.85 7.28 8.38
N ILE A 197 10.78 8.46 8.99
CA ILE A 197 11.58 9.61 8.57
C ILE A 197 13.07 9.35 8.80
N ILE A 198 13.44 8.77 9.94
CA ILE A 198 14.83 8.44 10.27
C ILE A 198 15.38 7.39 9.30
N LEU A 199 14.62 6.32 9.03
CA LEU A 199 14.95 5.32 8.02
C LEU A 199 15.16 5.96 6.64
N ARG A 200 14.26 6.84 6.23
CA ARG A 200 14.34 7.53 4.95
C ARG A 200 15.55 8.47 4.89
N HIS A 201 15.90 9.13 5.99
CA HIS A 201 17.07 10.00 6.08
C HIS A 201 18.35 9.20 5.82
N PHE A 202 18.53 8.08 6.51
CA PHE A 202 19.74 7.26 6.37
C PHE A 202 19.87 6.59 5.01
N PHE A 203 18.77 6.09 4.43
CA PHE A 203 18.86 5.24 3.24
C PHE A 203 18.59 5.95 1.92
N THR A 204 17.87 7.07 1.93
CA THR A 204 17.55 7.78 0.68
C THR A 204 18.16 9.17 0.63
N ASN A 205 18.57 9.74 1.76
CA ASN A 205 19.00 11.15 1.86
C ASN A 205 17.96 12.13 1.28
N GLN A 206 16.68 11.74 1.25
CA GLN A 206 15.54 12.51 0.71
C GLN A 206 14.59 12.98 1.82
N VAL A 207 15.14 13.48 2.92
CA VAL A 207 14.32 13.98 4.04
C VAL A 207 14.42 15.50 4.10
N ASP A 208 13.27 16.13 4.28
CA ASP A 208 13.16 17.57 4.46
C ASP A 208 13.89 17.99 5.76
N PRO A 209 14.80 18.98 5.73
CA PRO A 209 15.42 19.51 6.93
C PRO A 209 14.41 19.92 8.01
N VAL A 210 13.21 20.35 7.62
CA VAL A 210 12.11 20.66 8.54
C VAL A 210 11.66 19.42 9.30
N ASP A 211 11.50 18.29 8.61
CA ASP A 211 11.09 17.03 9.24
C ASP A 211 12.12 16.59 10.29
N LEU A 212 13.41 16.67 9.96
CA LEU A 212 14.50 16.34 10.89
C LEU A 212 14.56 17.29 12.08
N ASN A 213 14.42 18.60 11.85
CA ASN A 213 14.48 19.59 12.92
C ASN A 213 13.31 19.44 13.90
N LEU A 214 12.09 19.23 13.37
CA LEU A 214 10.91 19.05 14.19
C LEU A 214 10.98 17.76 15.01
N ILE A 215 11.54 16.69 14.41
CA ILE A 215 11.84 15.44 15.09
C ILE A 215 12.88 15.64 16.20
N CYS A 216 13.99 16.31 15.93
CA CYS A 216 15.07 16.50 16.90
C CYS A 216 14.62 17.36 18.09
N ALA A 217 13.58 18.19 17.94
CA ALA A 217 12.99 18.95 19.03
C ALA A 217 12.19 18.09 20.03
N ILE A 218 11.99 16.79 19.75
CA ILE A 218 11.28 15.86 20.64
C ILE A 218 12.28 14.89 21.24
N GLU A 219 12.45 14.98 22.56
CA GLU A 219 13.45 14.22 23.32
C GLU A 219 13.39 12.70 23.06
N GLU A 220 12.19 12.12 23.03
CA GLU A 220 11.97 10.70 22.75
C GLU A 220 12.47 10.28 21.36
N ILE A 221 12.37 11.18 20.38
CA ILE A 221 12.80 10.88 19.01
C ILE A 221 14.29 11.16 18.84
N SER A 222 14.84 12.17 19.52
CA SER A 222 16.30 12.35 19.58
C SER A 222 16.97 11.11 20.13
N ARG A 223 16.43 10.53 21.22
CA ARG A 223 16.92 9.26 21.78
C ARG A 223 16.84 8.13 20.75
N TYR A 224 15.72 8.00 20.07
CA TYR A 224 15.55 6.98 19.03
C TYR A 224 16.50 7.18 17.83
N LYS A 225 16.81 8.42 17.46
CA LYS A 225 17.83 8.75 16.45
C LYS A 225 19.23 8.30 16.89
N ASP A 226 19.57 8.50 18.17
CA ASP A 226 20.85 8.05 18.72
C ASP A 226 20.95 6.52 18.79
N GLU A 227 19.84 5.85 19.14
CA GLU A 227 19.74 4.38 19.08
C GLU A 227 19.91 3.87 17.63
N CYS A 228 19.26 4.52 16.64
CA CYS A 228 19.43 4.21 15.21
C CYS A 228 20.89 4.38 14.76
N ASN A 229 21.54 5.48 15.14
CA ASN A 229 22.96 5.72 14.82
C ASN A 229 23.85 4.63 15.41
N SER A 230 23.60 4.26 16.67
CA SER A 230 24.37 3.23 17.37
C SER A 230 24.25 1.87 16.69
N GLU A 231 23.03 1.47 16.31
CA GLU A 231 22.77 0.21 15.61
C GLU A 231 23.37 0.22 14.18
N LEU A 232 23.31 1.36 13.49
CA LEU A 232 23.93 1.52 12.17
C LEU A 232 25.46 1.41 12.24
N GLU A 233 26.10 2.00 13.24
CA GLU A 233 27.55 1.86 13.46
C GLU A 233 27.91 0.41 13.82
N ALA A 234 27.13 -0.26 14.67
CA ALA A 234 27.33 -1.68 15.00
C ALA A 234 27.27 -2.56 13.75
N SER A 235 26.34 -2.26 12.81
CA SER A 235 26.17 -3.03 11.57
C SER A 235 27.39 -3.03 10.64
N LYS A 236 28.32 -2.08 10.79
CA LYS A 236 29.57 -2.02 10.01
C LYS A 236 30.56 -3.11 10.40
N CYS A 237 30.49 -3.60 11.64
CA CYS A 237 31.45 -4.57 12.18
C CYS A 237 30.94 -6.01 12.11
N ILE A 238 29.65 -6.22 11.85
CA ILE A 238 29.01 -7.53 11.85
C ILE A 238 28.92 -8.06 10.41
N THR A 239 29.56 -9.20 10.16
CA THR A 239 29.53 -9.87 8.86
C THR A 239 28.36 -10.84 8.74
N LEU A 240 27.85 -11.00 7.51
CA LEU A 240 26.86 -12.01 7.18
C LEU A 240 27.56 -13.37 7.05
N GLY A 241 27.55 -14.16 8.11
CA GLY A 241 28.32 -15.41 8.20
C GLY A 241 29.82 -15.17 8.01
N ASP A 242 30.50 -16.10 7.32
CA ASP A 242 31.94 -16.02 7.02
C ASP A 242 32.27 -15.11 5.80
N SER A 243 31.36 -14.22 5.42
CA SER A 243 31.55 -13.34 4.26
C SER A 243 32.26 -12.03 4.62
N THR A 244 32.86 -11.37 3.62
CA THR A 244 33.32 -9.98 3.77
C THR A 244 32.17 -8.97 3.62
N VAL A 245 30.93 -9.44 3.58
CA VAL A 245 29.72 -8.61 3.42
C VAL A 245 29.18 -8.32 4.81
N THR A 246 29.07 -7.05 5.16
CA THR A 246 28.57 -6.64 6.47
C THR A 246 27.07 -6.43 6.44
N CYS A 247 26.42 -6.41 7.60
CA CYS A 247 25.02 -5.96 7.68
C CYS A 247 24.88 -4.53 7.14
N TYR A 248 25.92 -3.70 7.26
CA TYR A 248 25.96 -2.37 6.65
C TYR A 248 25.88 -2.37 5.12
N ASP A 249 26.43 -3.39 4.45
CA ASP A 249 26.30 -3.52 3.00
C ASP A 249 24.84 -3.72 2.56
N ILE A 250 23.96 -4.26 3.43
CA ILE A 250 22.51 -4.40 3.16
C ILE A 250 21.84 -3.03 3.06
N PHE A 251 22.32 -2.05 3.82
CA PHE A 251 21.81 -0.69 3.77
C PHE A 251 22.32 0.08 2.55
N LEU A 252 23.57 -0.15 2.16
CA LEU A 252 24.25 0.66 1.15
C LEU A 252 24.00 0.17 -0.29
N LEU A 253 23.95 -1.14 -0.49
CA LEU A 253 23.88 -1.74 -1.81
C LEU A 253 22.44 -1.96 -2.23
N ARG A 254 22.13 -1.68 -3.50
CA ARG A 254 20.85 -2.10 -4.07
C ARG A 254 20.76 -3.63 -3.98
N PRO A 255 19.57 -4.22 -3.76
CA PRO A 255 19.44 -5.66 -3.58
C PRO A 255 20.04 -6.50 -4.72
N LYS A 256 19.99 -6.00 -5.96
CA LYS A 256 20.64 -6.65 -7.12
C LYS A 256 22.17 -6.66 -7.02
N ASP A 257 22.77 -5.57 -6.55
CA ASP A 257 24.21 -5.42 -6.40
C ASP A 257 24.72 -6.24 -5.21
N LEU A 258 23.95 -6.29 -4.12
CA LEU A 258 24.20 -7.15 -2.97
C LEU A 258 24.12 -8.64 -3.36
N ALA A 259 23.05 -9.05 -4.05
CA ALA A 259 22.91 -10.41 -4.57
C ALA A 259 24.10 -10.83 -5.43
N LYS A 260 24.57 -9.93 -6.30
CA LYS A 260 25.78 -10.14 -7.10
C LYS A 260 27.01 -10.37 -6.20
N LYS A 261 27.24 -9.50 -5.20
CA LYS A 261 28.38 -9.60 -4.27
C LYS A 261 28.38 -10.93 -3.49
N LEU A 262 27.22 -11.41 -3.07
CA LEU A 262 27.06 -12.68 -2.34
C LEU A 262 27.27 -13.91 -3.22
N ARG A 263 26.74 -13.90 -4.46
CA ARG A 263 26.83 -15.04 -5.40
C ARG A 263 28.27 -15.41 -5.77
N TYR A 264 29.18 -14.44 -5.92
CA TYR A 264 30.58 -14.70 -6.29
C TYR A 264 31.43 -15.34 -5.18
N ARG A 265 30.89 -15.54 -3.96
CA ARG A 265 31.69 -15.88 -2.77
C ARG A 265 31.50 -17.30 -2.24
N ASN A 266 30.76 -18.18 -2.92
CA ASN A 266 30.48 -19.57 -2.46
C ASN A 266 29.95 -19.67 -1.02
N VAL A 267 29.29 -18.62 -0.52
CA VAL A 267 28.73 -18.64 0.84
C VAL A 267 27.37 -19.33 0.78
N PRO A 268 27.01 -20.22 1.73
CA PRO A 268 25.68 -20.81 1.80
C PRO A 268 24.64 -19.75 2.19
N ILE A 269 24.15 -19.00 1.19
CA ILE A 269 23.23 -17.88 1.36
C ILE A 269 21.90 -18.30 2.01
N SER A 270 21.47 -19.56 1.80
CA SER A 270 20.27 -20.14 2.40
C SER A 270 20.33 -20.29 3.94
N MET A 271 21.52 -20.19 4.54
CA MET A 271 21.72 -20.24 5.99
C MET A 271 21.90 -18.86 6.62
N MET A 272 22.04 -17.80 5.83
CA MET A 272 22.18 -16.44 6.36
C MET A 272 20.86 -15.97 6.98
N LYS A 273 20.89 -15.68 8.28
CA LYS A 273 19.77 -15.08 9.01
C LYS A 273 20.26 -13.86 9.77
N ILE A 274 19.45 -12.81 9.76
CA ILE A 274 19.64 -11.68 10.66
C ILE A 274 19.05 -12.06 12.01
N ASP A 275 19.88 -12.03 13.03
CA ASP A 275 19.38 -12.06 14.40
C ASP A 275 18.67 -10.73 14.69
N LYS A 276 17.34 -10.79 14.82
CA LYS A 276 16.54 -9.60 15.06
C LYS A 276 16.73 -9.05 16.48
N GLU A 277 17.22 -9.85 17.43
CA GLU A 277 17.51 -9.39 18.78
C GLU A 277 18.74 -8.46 18.80
N SER A 278 19.72 -8.73 17.94
CA SER A 278 20.88 -7.87 17.71
C SER A 278 20.54 -6.55 16.99
N TYR A 279 19.37 -6.47 16.35
CA TYR A 279 18.92 -5.32 15.55
C TYR A 279 17.47 -4.94 15.89
N PRO A 280 17.21 -4.40 17.09
CA PRO A 280 15.85 -4.09 17.53
C PRO A 280 15.15 -3.04 16.65
N ILE A 281 15.91 -2.20 15.94
CA ILE A 281 15.36 -1.15 15.08
C ILE A 281 15.30 -1.62 13.62
N PHE A 282 16.43 -2.07 13.07
CA PHE A 282 16.55 -2.39 11.65
C PHE A 282 16.38 -3.87 11.34
N GLY A 283 16.16 -4.74 12.32
CA GLY A 283 16.13 -6.19 12.15
C GLY A 283 15.12 -6.67 11.09
N ASP A 284 13.92 -6.09 11.07
CA ASP A 284 12.91 -6.40 10.04
C ASP A 284 13.32 -5.91 8.64
N TYR A 285 13.90 -4.71 8.54
CA TYR A 285 14.41 -4.17 7.28
C TYR A 285 15.56 -5.02 6.73
N LEU A 286 16.52 -5.35 7.59
CA LEU A 286 17.68 -6.18 7.25
C LEU A 286 17.24 -7.57 6.82
N ALA A 287 16.32 -8.20 7.57
CA ALA A 287 15.80 -9.52 7.24
C ALA A 287 15.06 -9.53 5.89
N GLN A 288 14.20 -8.54 5.61
CA GLN A 288 13.46 -8.46 4.34
C GLN A 288 14.38 -8.24 3.15
N ASN A 289 15.35 -7.32 3.25
CA ASN A 289 16.28 -7.07 2.16
C ASN A 289 17.23 -8.25 1.93
N LEU A 290 17.70 -8.91 3.01
CA LEU A 290 18.48 -10.13 2.90
C LEU A 290 17.67 -11.24 2.23
N GLN A 291 16.42 -11.45 2.65
CA GLN A 291 15.54 -12.45 2.05
C GLN A 291 15.33 -12.20 0.55
N TYR A 292 15.03 -10.95 0.15
CA TYR A 292 14.90 -10.61 -1.26
C TYR A 292 16.20 -10.89 -2.02
N CYS A 293 17.37 -10.61 -1.42
CA CYS A 293 18.66 -10.91 -2.02
C CYS A 293 18.88 -12.42 -2.18
N VAL A 294 18.52 -13.23 -1.17
CA VAL A 294 18.57 -14.70 -1.25
C VAL A 294 17.70 -15.20 -2.39
N GLU A 295 16.43 -14.79 -2.44
CA GLU A 295 15.49 -15.14 -3.50
C GLU A 295 16.01 -14.71 -4.88
N ARG A 296 16.67 -13.54 -4.96
CA ARG A 296 17.28 -13.05 -6.20
C ARG A 296 18.43 -13.94 -6.64
N VAL A 297 19.33 -14.34 -5.74
CA VAL A 297 20.44 -15.23 -6.08
C VAL A 297 19.91 -16.57 -6.58
N GLU A 298 18.96 -17.18 -5.86
CA GLU A 298 18.35 -18.44 -6.28
C GLU A 298 17.62 -18.37 -7.62
N ALA A 299 16.92 -17.25 -7.89
CA ALA A 299 16.26 -17.04 -9.18
C ALA A 299 17.28 -16.88 -10.31
N VAL A 300 18.37 -16.16 -10.07
CA VAL A 300 19.46 -15.96 -11.03
C VAL A 300 20.19 -17.28 -11.32
N ASP A 301 20.51 -18.07 -10.31
CA ASP A 301 21.15 -19.39 -10.48
C ASP A 301 20.27 -20.34 -11.27
N ARG A 302 18.96 -20.39 -10.97
CA ARG A 302 18.00 -21.16 -11.76
C ARG A 302 17.93 -20.71 -13.22
N GLY A 303 17.85 -19.41 -13.46
CA GLY A 303 17.86 -18.86 -14.82
C GLY A 303 19.17 -19.16 -15.55
N TYR A 304 20.29 -19.11 -14.85
CA TYR A 304 21.61 -19.44 -15.40
C TYR A 304 21.68 -20.91 -15.83
N GLU A 305 21.27 -21.84 -14.96
CA GLU A 305 21.21 -23.27 -15.26
C GLU A 305 20.27 -23.57 -16.44
N PHE A 306 19.10 -22.91 -16.47
CA PHE A 306 18.15 -23.05 -17.56
C PHE A 306 18.74 -22.63 -18.90
N LEU A 307 19.35 -21.44 -18.97
CA LEU A 307 19.96 -20.93 -20.22
C LEU A 307 21.15 -21.77 -20.66
N ARG A 308 21.95 -22.29 -19.71
CA ARG A 308 23.04 -23.24 -20.02
C ARG A 308 22.52 -24.55 -20.62
N LYS A 309 21.39 -25.07 -20.15
CA LYS A 309 20.76 -26.26 -20.72
C LYS A 309 20.14 -25.99 -22.09
N LEU A 310 19.51 -24.82 -22.27
CA LEU A 310 18.86 -24.45 -23.52
C LEU A 310 19.85 -24.14 -24.65
N CYS A 311 20.93 -23.44 -24.34
CA CYS A 311 21.94 -23.03 -25.31
C CYS A 311 23.36 -23.15 -24.72
N PRO A 312 24.00 -24.32 -24.84
CA PRO A 312 25.31 -24.59 -24.25
C PRO A 312 26.40 -23.63 -24.73
N ASP A 313 26.31 -23.19 -25.99
CA ASP A 313 27.34 -22.39 -26.67
C ASP A 313 27.32 -20.89 -26.30
N ILE A 314 26.32 -20.41 -25.56
CA ILE A 314 26.26 -18.99 -25.17
C ILE A 314 27.42 -18.69 -24.20
N PRO A 315 28.21 -17.61 -24.42
CA PRO A 315 29.25 -17.18 -23.49
C PRO A 315 28.68 -16.88 -22.08
N THR A 316 29.45 -17.19 -21.04
CA THR A 316 29.08 -16.94 -19.62
C THR A 316 28.58 -15.52 -19.42
N ASP A 317 29.27 -14.55 -20.00
CA ASP A 317 29.01 -13.12 -19.81
C ASP A 317 27.69 -12.68 -20.45
N CYS A 318 27.27 -13.34 -21.52
CA CYS A 318 25.99 -13.13 -22.16
C CYS A 318 24.86 -13.65 -21.28
N ILE A 319 25.01 -14.86 -20.70
CA ILE A 319 24.04 -15.43 -19.77
C ILE A 319 23.89 -14.53 -18.54
N GLU A 320 25.00 -14.10 -17.94
CA GLU A 320 25.03 -13.17 -16.80
C GLU A 320 24.28 -11.87 -17.10
N LYS A 321 24.48 -11.29 -18.28
CA LYS A 321 23.73 -10.11 -18.72
C LYS A 321 22.24 -10.39 -18.80
N ILE A 322 21.84 -11.47 -19.47
CA ILE A 322 20.42 -11.83 -19.66
C ILE A 322 19.71 -11.99 -18.30
N VAL A 323 20.25 -12.81 -17.40
CA VAL A 323 19.63 -13.06 -16.09
C VAL A 323 19.61 -11.81 -15.21
N SER A 324 20.56 -10.90 -15.37
CA SER A 324 20.59 -9.63 -14.63
C SER A 324 19.43 -8.69 -14.98
N PHE A 325 18.92 -8.75 -16.22
CA PHE A 325 17.81 -7.92 -16.70
C PHE A 325 16.43 -8.43 -16.29
N LEU A 326 16.26 -9.75 -16.18
CA LEU A 326 14.97 -10.37 -15.87
C LEU A 326 14.54 -10.15 -14.41
N ALA A 327 13.24 -9.99 -14.16
CA ALA A 327 12.69 -9.95 -12.80
C ALA A 327 12.69 -11.35 -12.16
N ASN A 328 12.59 -11.42 -10.82
CA ASN A 328 12.55 -12.71 -10.12
C ASN A 328 11.39 -13.58 -10.62
N THR A 329 10.22 -12.99 -10.85
CA THR A 329 9.04 -13.69 -11.37
C THR A 329 9.29 -14.32 -12.74
N ASP A 330 10.03 -13.64 -13.61
CA ASP A 330 10.30 -14.11 -14.97
C ASP A 330 11.30 -15.26 -14.94
N LEU A 331 12.39 -15.10 -14.17
CA LEU A 331 13.39 -16.13 -13.95
C LEU A 331 12.78 -17.42 -13.37
N MET A 332 11.86 -17.28 -12.41
CA MET A 332 11.19 -18.40 -11.75
C MET A 332 10.17 -19.12 -12.65
N ARG A 333 9.74 -18.50 -13.75
CA ARG A 333 8.81 -19.07 -14.73
C ARG A 333 9.52 -19.73 -15.91
N LEU A 334 10.84 -19.63 -16.02
CA LEU A 334 11.62 -20.28 -17.06
C LEU A 334 11.51 -21.81 -16.92
N ARG A 335 10.93 -22.46 -17.94
CA ARG A 335 10.77 -23.91 -18.03
C ARG A 335 10.88 -24.35 -19.49
N LEU A 336 11.43 -25.54 -19.71
CA LEU A 336 11.43 -26.14 -21.04
C LEU A 336 10.00 -26.59 -21.32
N VAL A 337 9.47 -26.21 -22.48
CA VAL A 337 8.14 -26.63 -22.95
C VAL A 337 8.23 -28.04 -23.51
#